data_AF-G7Z6V4-F1
#
_entry.id   AF-G7Z6V4-F1
#
_cell.length_a   1.000
_cell.length_b   1.000
_cell.length_c   1.000
_cell.angle_alpha   90.00
_cell.angle_beta   90.00
_cell.angle_gamma   90.00
#
_symmetry.space_group_name_H-M   'P 1'
#
loop_
_entity.id
_entity.type
_entity.pdbx_description
1 polymer ?
#
loop_
_entity_poly.entity_id
_entity_poly.type
_entity_poly.pdbx_seq_one_letter_code
_entity_poly.pdbx_strand_id
1 'polypeptide(L)'
;MTDHQLPPEDGDESAVPNLGPGQEDAGTEDAGQEDASLLAAKRQPCAISGKRRPKRDLIALDALRPNLADRIRQDHPHLEPDSQISRQELARYRSLYVAELLQAEHGELSELDREVAESLAHHETLAENPEEEYDDRRTLGERLSDGLASFGGSWAFLISFAFFLCVWMLINILEGDTRAFDPYPFILLNLLLSCLAAIQAPVIMMSQKRQEAKDRLRSENDYRVNLKAELEIRHLHEKMDYLIQRQWQRLTEIQQLQLEIMQEKRLRR
;
A
#
# COMPACT_ATOMS: atom_id res chain seq x y z
N MET A 1 -31.16 43.62 39.91
CA MET A 1 -31.73 44.15 38.65
C MET A 1 -32.03 42.91 37.80
N THR A 2 -33.21 42.33 38.10
CA THR A 2 -33.96 41.21 37.45
C THR A 2 -33.14 39.95 37.09
N ASP A 3 -33.04 38.88 37.92
CA ASP A 3 -34.05 37.87 38.38
C ASP A 3 -34.79 37.18 37.20
N HIS A 4 -34.98 35.86 37.08
CA HIS A 4 -35.34 34.79 38.04
C HIS A 4 -35.24 33.39 37.35
N GLN A 5 -34.81 32.31 38.02
CA GLN A 5 -35.60 31.17 38.56
C GLN A 5 -36.13 30.08 37.58
N LEU A 6 -35.83 28.81 37.88
CA LEU A 6 -36.57 27.56 37.51
C LEU A 6 -37.91 27.45 38.31
N PRO A 7 -38.81 26.42 38.21
CA PRO A 7 -39.02 25.28 37.28
C PRO A 7 -40.52 25.13 36.82
N PRO A 8 -41.25 23.98 37.00
CA PRO A 8 -41.79 23.07 35.96
C PRO A 8 -43.33 23.10 35.82
N GLU A 9 -43.88 22.51 34.75
CA GLU A 9 -45.32 22.18 34.67
C GLU A 9 -45.50 20.77 34.11
N ASP A 10 -45.78 19.83 35.03
CA ASP A 10 -46.52 18.60 34.77
C ASP A 10 -48.03 18.93 34.63
N GLY A 11 -48.73 18.18 33.80
CA GLY A 11 -50.19 18.18 33.66
C GLY A 11 -50.55 17.35 32.44
N ASP A 12 -50.52 16.02 32.52
CA ASP A 12 -51.64 15.15 32.93
C ASP A 12 -52.86 15.28 32.01
N GLU A 13 -53.07 14.27 31.15
CA GLU A 13 -54.42 13.70 30.97
C GLU A 13 -54.34 12.33 30.25
N SER A 14 -54.49 11.29 31.07
CA SER A 14 -55.41 10.15 30.87
C SER A 14 -55.55 9.49 29.49
N ALA A 15 -55.26 8.19 29.43
CA ALA A 15 -56.26 7.10 29.29
C ALA A 15 -55.73 5.88 28.50
N VAL A 16 -55.63 4.77 29.22
CA VAL A 16 -55.43 3.37 28.77
C VAL A 16 -56.71 2.88 28.05
N PRO A 17 -56.74 1.88 27.12
CA PRO A 17 -56.41 0.50 27.46
C PRO A 17 -55.76 -0.37 26.36
N ASN A 18 -54.79 -1.18 26.81
CA ASN A 18 -54.68 -2.64 26.64
C ASN A 18 -55.49 -3.32 25.50
N LEU A 19 -54.78 -3.91 24.53
CA LEU A 19 -55.24 -5.02 23.69
C LEU A 19 -54.25 -6.18 23.87
N GLY A 20 -54.77 -7.32 24.31
CA GLY A 20 -54.02 -8.52 24.64
C GLY A 20 -53.46 -9.29 23.43
N PRO A 21 -52.76 -10.40 23.67
CA PRO A 21 -52.08 -11.15 22.64
C PRO A 21 -53.01 -12.21 22.01
N GLY A 22 -52.92 -12.36 20.70
CA GLY A 22 -53.47 -13.50 19.97
C GLY A 22 -54.07 -13.10 18.63
N GLN A 23 -53.37 -13.40 17.53
CA GLN A 23 -53.76 -14.50 16.65
C GLN A 23 -52.68 -14.66 15.58
N GLU A 24 -52.24 -15.90 15.39
CA GLU A 24 -51.46 -16.37 14.25
C GLU A 24 -52.23 -16.09 12.95
N ASP A 25 -51.60 -15.40 12.00
CA ASP A 25 -51.98 -15.50 10.59
C ASP A 25 -50.74 -15.87 9.78
N ALA A 26 -50.80 -17.09 9.25
CA ALA A 26 -49.87 -17.65 8.29
C ALA A 26 -49.91 -16.83 6.99
N GLY A 27 -48.75 -16.39 6.52
CA GLY A 27 -48.64 -15.75 5.20
C GLY A 27 -47.42 -14.85 5.06
N THR A 28 -46.20 -15.38 5.23
CA THR A 28 -44.99 -14.59 4.95
C THR A 28 -43.80 -15.45 4.48
N GLU A 29 -44.05 -16.49 3.69
CA GLU A 29 -42.98 -17.32 3.11
C GLU A 29 -42.67 -17.00 1.63
N ASP A 30 -43.46 -16.17 0.95
CA ASP A 30 -43.31 -15.96 -0.51
C ASP A 30 -42.39 -14.79 -0.89
N ALA A 31 -42.23 -13.79 -0.01
CA ALA A 31 -41.46 -12.57 -0.33
C ALA A 31 -39.94 -12.77 -0.37
N GLY A 32 -39.41 -13.82 0.25
CA GLY A 32 -37.97 -14.16 0.23
C GLY A 32 -37.53 -14.94 -1.01
N GLN A 33 -38.47 -15.60 -1.69
CA GLN A 33 -38.20 -16.42 -2.87
C GLN A 33 -38.15 -15.57 -4.15
N GLU A 34 -39.02 -14.55 -4.25
CA GLU A 34 -39.11 -13.66 -5.41
C GLU A 34 -37.85 -12.79 -5.59
N ASP A 35 -37.30 -12.22 -4.51
CA ASP A 35 -36.14 -11.32 -4.58
C ASP A 35 -34.84 -12.05 -4.96
N ALA A 36 -34.66 -13.29 -4.48
CA ALA A 36 -33.56 -14.16 -4.86
C ALA A 36 -33.64 -14.57 -6.35
N SER A 37 -34.86 -14.76 -6.88
CA SER A 37 -35.10 -15.11 -8.28
C SER A 37 -34.84 -13.92 -9.24
N LEU A 38 -35.19 -12.70 -8.83
CA LEU A 38 -34.96 -11.45 -9.58
C LEU A 38 -33.48 -11.03 -9.59
N LEU A 39 -32.76 -11.28 -8.50
CA LEU A 39 -31.29 -11.09 -8.42
C LEU A 39 -30.51 -12.14 -9.23
N ALA A 40 -31.03 -13.37 -9.35
CA ALA A 40 -30.47 -14.39 -10.23
C ALA A 40 -30.64 -14.04 -11.73
N ALA A 41 -31.71 -13.31 -12.09
CA ALA A 41 -32.05 -12.96 -13.47
C ALA A 41 -31.11 -11.92 -14.12
N LYS A 42 -30.30 -11.17 -13.36
CA LYS A 42 -29.36 -10.13 -13.89
C LYS A 42 -27.90 -10.58 -13.95
N ARG A 43 -27.65 -11.89 -14.11
CA ARG A 43 -26.30 -12.45 -14.23
C ARG A 43 -25.98 -12.83 -15.68
N GLN A 44 -24.96 -12.20 -16.24
CA GLN A 44 -24.48 -12.44 -17.60
C GLN A 44 -23.18 -13.27 -17.56
N PRO A 45 -22.93 -14.12 -18.57
CA PRO A 45 -21.71 -14.92 -18.63
C PRO A 45 -20.50 -14.04 -18.97
N CYS A 46 -19.38 -14.29 -18.30
CA CYS A 46 -18.08 -13.78 -18.71
C CYS A 46 -17.65 -14.49 -20.01
N ALA A 47 -17.22 -13.74 -21.02
CA ALA A 47 -16.83 -14.29 -22.33
C ALA A 47 -15.58 -15.19 -22.27
N ILE A 48 -14.67 -14.94 -21.32
CA ILE A 48 -13.46 -15.75 -21.10
C ILE A 48 -13.75 -17.01 -20.26
N SER A 49 -14.29 -16.85 -19.06
CA SER A 49 -14.44 -17.96 -18.10
C SER A 49 -15.77 -18.70 -18.16
N GLY A 50 -16.75 -18.19 -18.91
CA GLY A 50 -18.11 -18.73 -18.97
C GLY A 50 -18.93 -18.58 -17.68
N LYS A 51 -18.31 -18.14 -16.57
CA LYS A 51 -18.97 -18.00 -15.26
C LYS A 51 -19.95 -16.83 -15.29
N ARG A 52 -21.17 -17.07 -14.77
CA ARG A 52 -22.21 -16.04 -14.65
C ARG A 52 -21.89 -15.08 -13.51
N ARG A 53 -21.79 -13.78 -13.82
CA ARG A 53 -21.48 -12.69 -12.89
C ARG A 53 -22.55 -11.60 -12.99
N PRO A 54 -22.79 -10.82 -11.92
CA PRO A 54 -23.71 -9.69 -11.99
C PRO A 54 -23.17 -8.62 -12.96
N LYS A 55 -24.07 -7.92 -13.66
CA LYS A 55 -23.70 -6.94 -14.71
C LYS A 55 -22.69 -5.87 -14.27
N ARG A 56 -22.68 -5.48 -12.99
CA ARG A 56 -21.72 -4.49 -12.41
C ARG A 56 -20.26 -4.97 -12.37
N ASP A 57 -20.04 -6.28 -12.44
CA ASP A 57 -18.73 -6.93 -12.39
C ASP A 57 -18.21 -7.28 -13.78
N LEU A 58 -18.97 -6.93 -14.83
CA LEU A 58 -18.62 -7.16 -16.22
C LEU A 58 -18.26 -5.84 -16.89
N ILE A 59 -17.20 -5.88 -17.69
CA ILE A 59 -16.67 -4.74 -18.43
C ILE A 59 -16.55 -5.19 -19.88
N ALA A 60 -17.01 -4.36 -20.81
CA ALA A 60 -16.92 -4.65 -22.24
C ALA A 60 -15.46 -4.54 -22.72
N LEU A 61 -15.06 -5.39 -23.66
CA LEU A 61 -13.69 -5.49 -24.16
C LEU A 61 -13.23 -4.16 -24.82
N ASP A 62 -14.12 -3.45 -25.50
CA ASP A 62 -13.88 -2.13 -26.12
C ASP A 62 -13.62 -0.99 -25.12
N ALA A 63 -14.14 -1.11 -23.89
CA ALA A 63 -13.93 -0.15 -22.82
C ALA A 63 -12.57 -0.34 -22.12
N LEU A 64 -11.83 -1.40 -22.46
CA LEU A 64 -10.49 -1.66 -21.94
C LEU A 64 -9.43 -0.83 -22.65
N ARG A 65 -8.24 -0.80 -22.06
CA ARG A 65 -7.07 -0.20 -22.72
C ARG A 65 -6.68 -1.03 -23.94
N PRO A 66 -6.21 -0.40 -25.05
CA PRO A 66 -5.88 -1.10 -26.29
C PRO A 66 -4.91 -2.26 -26.08
N ASN A 67 -3.76 -2.03 -25.45
CA ASN A 67 -2.73 -3.06 -25.23
C ASN A 67 -3.24 -4.25 -24.39
N LEU A 68 -4.06 -3.98 -23.37
CA LEU A 68 -4.65 -5.05 -22.56
C LEU A 68 -5.72 -5.82 -23.35
N ALA A 69 -6.53 -5.12 -24.15
CA ALA A 69 -7.52 -5.74 -25.02
C ALA A 69 -6.84 -6.60 -26.10
N ASP A 70 -5.76 -6.11 -26.70
CA ASP A 70 -4.97 -6.82 -27.72
C ASP A 70 -4.31 -8.05 -27.12
N ARG A 71 -3.75 -7.96 -25.90
CA ARG A 71 -3.20 -9.11 -25.19
C ARG A 71 -4.26 -10.17 -24.89
N ILE A 72 -5.46 -9.77 -24.47
CA ILE A 72 -6.59 -10.69 -24.28
C ILE A 72 -7.01 -11.33 -25.60
N ARG A 73 -7.03 -10.57 -26.70
CA ARG A 73 -7.36 -11.08 -28.04
C ARG A 73 -6.31 -12.06 -28.59
N GLN A 74 -5.05 -11.93 -28.21
CA GLN A 74 -4.02 -12.92 -28.59
C GLN A 74 -4.36 -14.31 -28.03
N ASP A 75 -4.84 -14.39 -26.79
CA ASP A 75 -5.26 -15.67 -26.18
C ASP A 75 -6.66 -16.09 -26.65
N HIS A 76 -7.54 -15.13 -26.93
CA HIS A 76 -8.93 -15.37 -27.30
C HIS A 76 -9.33 -14.59 -28.58
N PRO A 77 -8.91 -15.08 -29.77
CA PRO A 77 -9.14 -14.37 -31.04
C PRO A 77 -10.62 -14.28 -31.45
N HIS A 78 -11.48 -15.15 -30.88
CA HIS A 78 -12.91 -15.23 -31.19
C HIS A 78 -13.78 -14.24 -30.42
N LEU A 79 -13.20 -13.39 -29.58
CA LEU A 79 -13.96 -12.42 -28.79
C LEU A 79 -14.36 -11.21 -29.64
N GLU A 80 -15.67 -10.96 -29.69
CA GLU A 80 -16.24 -9.75 -30.29
C GLU A 80 -15.91 -8.50 -29.45
N PRO A 81 -15.86 -7.29 -30.03
CA PRO A 81 -15.50 -6.05 -29.33
C PRO A 81 -16.38 -5.69 -28.14
N ASP A 82 -17.65 -6.12 -28.14
CA ASP A 82 -18.63 -5.87 -27.08
C ASP A 82 -18.67 -6.98 -26.01
N SER A 83 -17.79 -7.98 -26.13
CA SER A 83 -17.72 -9.13 -25.23
C SER A 83 -17.52 -8.69 -23.78
N GLN A 84 -18.35 -9.24 -22.88
CA GLN A 84 -18.37 -8.90 -21.46
C GLN A 84 -17.35 -9.74 -20.69
N ILE A 85 -16.39 -9.09 -20.02
CA ILE A 85 -15.32 -9.75 -19.27
C ILE A 85 -15.44 -9.42 -17.78
N SER A 86 -15.32 -10.43 -16.92
CA SER A 86 -15.42 -10.24 -15.47
C SER A 86 -14.18 -9.54 -14.88
N ARG A 87 -14.39 -8.75 -13.81
CA ARG A 87 -13.30 -8.10 -13.05
C ARG A 87 -12.20 -9.08 -12.60
N GLN A 88 -12.57 -10.31 -12.26
CA GLN A 88 -11.61 -11.34 -11.82
C GLN A 88 -10.67 -11.78 -12.97
N GLU A 89 -11.22 -12.08 -14.14
CA GLU A 89 -10.41 -12.43 -15.31
C GLU A 89 -9.58 -11.22 -15.78
N LEU A 90 -10.15 -10.01 -15.68
CA LEU A 90 -9.42 -8.78 -15.97
C LEU A 90 -8.25 -8.54 -15.03
N ALA A 91 -8.40 -8.81 -13.73
CA ALA A 91 -7.30 -8.76 -12.79
C ALA A 91 -6.21 -9.75 -13.19
N ARG A 92 -6.58 -11.01 -13.50
CA ARG A 92 -5.62 -12.03 -13.97
C ARG A 92 -4.83 -11.56 -15.20
N TYR A 93 -5.52 -11.06 -16.22
CA TYR A 93 -4.89 -10.59 -17.44
C TYR A 93 -4.03 -9.33 -17.24
N ARG A 94 -4.40 -8.44 -16.31
CA ARG A 94 -3.55 -7.30 -15.93
C ARG A 94 -2.25 -7.76 -15.28
N SER A 95 -2.32 -8.70 -14.34
CA SER A 95 -1.13 -9.26 -13.70
C SER A 95 -0.21 -9.92 -14.72
N LEU A 96 -0.76 -10.74 -15.62
CA LEU A 96 0.01 -11.37 -16.70
C LEU A 96 0.66 -10.32 -17.62
N TYR A 97 -0.09 -9.31 -18.04
CA TYR A 97 0.43 -8.25 -18.90
C TYR A 97 1.57 -7.46 -18.23
N VAL A 98 1.40 -7.09 -16.95
CA VAL A 98 2.46 -6.40 -16.19
C VAL A 98 3.68 -7.31 -16.03
N ALA A 99 3.49 -8.58 -15.69
CA ALA A 99 4.58 -9.54 -15.56
C ALA A 99 5.34 -9.73 -16.88
N GLU A 100 4.65 -9.87 -18.02
CA GLU A 100 5.30 -9.96 -19.34
C GLU A 100 6.11 -8.70 -19.68
N LEU A 101 5.58 -7.51 -19.35
CA LEU A 101 6.27 -6.25 -19.56
C LEU A 101 7.55 -6.16 -18.72
N LEU A 102 7.46 -6.50 -17.43
CA LEU A 102 8.61 -6.51 -16.52
C LEU A 102 9.65 -7.55 -16.94
N GLN A 103 9.22 -8.73 -17.38
CA GLN A 103 10.10 -9.77 -17.89
C GLN A 103 10.83 -9.33 -19.16
N ALA A 104 10.16 -8.60 -20.06
CA ALA A 104 10.77 -8.09 -21.28
C ALA A 104 11.90 -7.08 -20.99
N GLU A 105 11.81 -6.30 -19.91
CA GLU A 105 12.84 -5.32 -19.54
C GLU A 105 13.95 -5.90 -18.64
N HIS A 106 13.59 -6.71 -17.64
CA HIS A 106 14.54 -7.23 -16.66
C HIS A 106 15.07 -8.64 -16.99
N GLY A 107 14.51 -9.31 -18.00
CA GLY A 107 14.86 -10.67 -18.43
C GLY A 107 14.21 -11.77 -17.56
N GLU A 108 14.50 -11.78 -16.26
CA GLU A 108 13.89 -12.69 -15.29
C GLU A 108 13.03 -11.91 -14.28
N LEU A 109 11.89 -12.47 -13.90
CA LEU A 109 10.98 -11.87 -12.92
C LEU A 109 11.42 -12.18 -11.50
N SER A 110 11.75 -11.14 -10.74
CA SER A 110 11.95 -11.21 -9.30
C SER A 110 10.65 -11.53 -8.56
N GLU A 111 10.74 -12.01 -7.31
CA GLU A 111 9.56 -12.17 -6.44
C GLU A 111 8.87 -10.83 -6.20
N LEU A 112 9.63 -9.74 -6.06
CA LEU A 112 9.12 -8.38 -5.92
C LEU A 112 8.33 -7.93 -7.17
N ASP A 113 8.80 -8.30 -8.37
CA ASP A 113 8.11 -7.97 -9.63
C ASP A 113 6.74 -8.65 -9.71
N ARG A 114 6.66 -9.92 -9.29
CA ARG A 114 5.41 -10.69 -9.26
C ARG A 114 4.42 -10.11 -8.26
N GLU A 115 4.90 -9.75 -7.07
CA GLU A 115 4.08 -9.11 -6.04
C GLU A 115 3.52 -7.76 -6.51
N VAL A 116 4.34 -6.93 -7.18
CA VAL A 116 3.87 -5.67 -7.77
C VAL A 116 2.85 -5.93 -8.89
N ALA A 117 3.09 -6.90 -9.76
CA ALA A 117 2.15 -7.26 -10.82
C ALA A 117 0.80 -7.75 -10.27
N GLU A 118 0.80 -8.51 -9.18
CA GLU A 118 -0.40 -8.98 -8.50
C GLU A 118 -1.16 -7.84 -7.78
N SER A 119 -0.44 -6.99 -7.04
CA SER A 119 -1.06 -5.84 -6.35
C SER A 119 -1.73 -4.85 -7.31
N LEU A 120 -1.11 -4.60 -8.47
CA LEU A 120 -1.68 -3.75 -9.53
C LEU A 120 -2.93 -4.35 -10.18
N ALA A 121 -2.99 -5.67 -10.30
CA ALA A 121 -4.13 -6.38 -10.83
C ALA A 121 -5.37 -6.23 -9.93
N HIS A 122 -5.18 -6.27 -8.62
CA HIS A 122 -6.26 -6.16 -7.65
C HIS A 122 -6.74 -4.72 -7.39
N HIS A 123 -6.05 -3.70 -7.90
CA HIS A 123 -6.44 -2.29 -7.76
C HIS A 123 -6.72 -1.91 -6.29
N GLU A 124 -5.95 -2.49 -5.37
CA GLU A 124 -6.06 -2.13 -3.96
C GLU A 124 -5.32 -0.81 -3.75
N THR A 125 -6.07 0.20 -3.29
CA THR A 125 -5.55 1.43 -2.70
C THR A 125 -4.94 1.09 -1.35
N LEU A 126 -3.84 0.35 -1.35
CA LEU A 126 -3.08 0.07 -0.15
C LEU A 126 -1.75 0.78 -0.32
N ALA A 127 -1.72 2.03 0.14
CA ALA A 127 -0.51 2.55 0.78
C ALA A 127 -0.42 1.82 2.13
N GLU A 128 -0.10 0.53 2.09
CA GLU A 128 0.24 -0.21 3.28
C GLU A 128 1.55 0.42 3.77
N ASN A 129 1.56 0.89 5.02
CA ASN A 129 2.74 1.50 5.61
C ASN A 129 3.48 0.41 6.40
N PRO A 130 4.43 -0.34 5.78
CA PRO A 130 5.08 -1.49 6.41
C PRO A 130 5.88 -1.10 7.67
N GLU A 131 6.16 0.19 7.88
CA GLU A 131 6.86 0.67 9.08
C GLU A 131 5.98 0.62 10.33
N GLU A 132 4.64 0.71 10.22
CA GLU A 132 3.74 0.63 11.38
C GLU A 132 3.61 -0.82 11.91
N GLU A 133 3.64 -1.83 11.02
CA GLU A 133 3.52 -3.24 11.43
C GLU A 133 4.79 -3.76 12.14
N TYR A 134 5.96 -3.19 11.83
CA TYR A 134 7.24 -3.61 12.43
C TYR A 134 7.44 -3.08 13.87
N ASP A 135 6.76 -1.99 14.25
CA ASP A 135 6.92 -1.36 15.55
C ASP A 135 6.12 -2.03 16.67
N ASP A 136 5.04 -2.73 16.33
CA ASP A 136 4.09 -3.27 17.30
C ASP A 136 4.53 -4.60 17.95
N ARG A 137 5.65 -5.19 17.49
CA ARG A 137 6.16 -6.49 17.97
C ARG A 137 7.50 -6.44 18.72
N ARG A 138 7.90 -5.28 19.24
CA ARG A 138 9.23 -5.11 19.87
C ARG A 138 9.31 -5.72 21.27
N THR A 139 10.35 -6.52 21.51
CA THR A 139 10.66 -7.08 22.84
C THR A 139 11.34 -6.04 23.76
N LEU A 140 11.28 -6.24 25.08
CA LEU A 140 11.93 -5.34 26.05
C LEU A 140 13.45 -5.27 25.84
N GLY A 141 14.08 -6.38 25.45
CA GLY A 141 15.52 -6.43 25.16
C GLY A 141 15.91 -5.60 23.94
N GLU A 142 15.10 -5.61 22.89
CA GLU A 142 15.36 -4.80 21.69
C GLU A 142 15.23 -3.30 21.96
N ARG A 143 14.28 -2.90 22.81
CA ARG A 143 14.12 -1.50 23.24
C ARG A 143 15.31 -1.01 24.07
N LEU A 144 15.84 -1.85 24.95
CA LEU A 144 17.00 -1.54 25.77
C LEU A 144 18.28 -1.43 24.94
N SER A 145 18.50 -2.35 24.00
CA SER A 145 19.63 -2.29 23.06
C SER A 145 19.63 -1.01 22.23
N ASP A 146 18.46 -0.45 21.91
CA ASP A 146 18.34 0.78 21.11
C ASP A 146 18.64 2.03 21.90
N GLY A 147 18.14 2.07 23.13
CA GLY A 147 18.54 3.09 24.09
C GLY A 147 20.05 3.06 24.31
N LEU A 148 20.64 1.87 24.46
CA LEU A 148 22.06 1.73 24.74
C LEU A 148 22.95 2.04 23.53
N ALA A 149 22.56 1.65 22.32
CA ALA A 149 23.28 1.95 21.08
C ALA A 149 23.19 3.45 20.74
N SER A 150 22.02 4.07 20.88
CA SER A 150 21.83 5.51 20.63
C SER A 150 22.56 6.38 21.67
N PHE A 151 22.54 5.98 22.95
CA PHE A 151 23.28 6.67 24.00
C PHE A 151 24.79 6.48 23.88
N GLY A 152 25.24 5.25 23.64
CA GLY A 152 26.66 4.90 23.47
C GLY A 152 27.30 5.49 22.21
N GLY A 153 26.51 5.79 21.18
CA GLY A 153 26.97 6.45 19.95
C GLY A 153 27.03 7.98 20.00
N SER A 154 26.63 8.60 21.11
CA SER A 154 26.61 10.07 21.24
C SER A 154 28.00 10.66 21.48
N TRP A 155 28.32 11.74 20.76
CA TRP A 155 29.55 12.52 20.98
C TRP A 155 29.67 13.04 22.42
N ALA A 156 28.55 13.40 23.06
CA ALA A 156 28.56 13.88 24.44
C ALA A 156 28.92 12.76 25.43
N PHE A 157 28.45 11.54 25.19
CA PHE A 157 28.78 10.38 26.02
C PHE A 157 30.28 10.07 25.95
N LEU A 158 30.86 10.00 24.74
CA LEU A 158 32.28 9.75 24.55
C LEU A 158 33.17 10.75 25.30
N ILE A 159 32.85 12.04 25.21
CA ILE A 159 33.62 13.10 25.88
C ILE A 159 33.47 12.98 27.41
N SER A 160 32.26 12.77 27.92
CA SER A 160 32.02 12.61 29.36
C SER A 160 32.71 11.36 29.94
N PHE A 161 32.73 10.27 29.17
CA PHE A 161 33.38 9.02 29.56
C PHE A 161 34.90 9.17 29.58
N ALA A 162 35.48 9.80 28.56
CA ALA A 162 36.91 10.12 28.54
C ALA A 162 37.31 11.03 29.72
N PHE A 163 36.49 12.05 30.02
CA PHE A 163 36.71 12.92 31.18
C PHE A 163 36.66 12.13 32.50
N PHE A 164 35.69 11.24 32.68
CA PHE A 164 35.60 10.36 33.83
C PHE A 164 36.86 9.49 33.99
N LEU A 165 37.36 8.89 32.91
CA LEU A 165 38.61 8.11 32.95
C LEU A 165 39.81 8.98 33.36
N CYS A 166 39.93 10.20 32.83
CA CYS A 166 40.97 11.14 33.22
C CYS A 166 40.90 11.52 34.71
N VAL A 167 39.71 11.80 35.22
CA VAL A 167 39.50 12.12 36.65
C VAL A 167 39.86 10.91 37.53
N TRP A 168 39.43 9.71 37.15
CA TRP A 168 39.76 8.47 37.87
C TRP A 168 41.27 8.24 37.96
N MET A 169 41.98 8.38 36.83
CA MET A 169 43.44 8.26 36.80
C MET A 169 44.10 9.35 37.66
N LEU A 170 43.64 10.60 37.57
CA LEU A 170 44.23 11.71 38.32
C LEU A 170 44.07 11.51 39.85
N ILE A 171 42.90 11.09 40.31
CA ILE A 171 42.66 10.81 41.74
C ILE A 171 43.62 9.72 42.23
N ASN A 172 43.72 8.60 41.52
CA ASN A 172 44.58 7.48 41.93
C ASN A 172 46.08 7.81 41.85
N ILE A 173 46.51 8.64 40.90
CA ILE A 173 47.90 9.12 40.82
C ILE A 173 48.24 10.04 42.01
N LEU A 174 47.34 10.96 42.35
CA LEU A 174 47.55 11.93 43.44
C LEU A 174 47.57 11.26 44.82
N GLU A 175 46.82 10.18 45.01
CA GLU A 175 46.73 9.44 46.27
C GLU A 175 47.94 8.53 46.52
N GLY A 176 48.70 8.20 45.46
CA GLY A 176 49.99 7.52 45.51
C GLY A 176 49.92 6.04 45.92
N ASP A 177 51.05 5.33 45.78
CA ASP A 177 51.13 3.86 45.89
C ASP A 177 50.72 3.27 47.26
N THR A 178 50.63 4.10 48.31
CA THR A 178 50.35 3.67 49.68
C THR A 178 48.89 3.80 50.09
N ARG A 179 48.07 4.54 49.33
CA ARG A 179 46.63 4.75 49.60
C ARG A 179 45.75 4.69 48.37
N ALA A 180 46.31 4.62 47.16
CA ALA A 180 45.53 4.53 45.93
C ALA A 180 44.68 3.26 45.88
N PHE A 181 43.43 3.43 45.45
CA PHE A 181 42.47 2.34 45.28
C PHE A 181 42.78 1.48 44.05
N ASP A 182 43.30 2.10 42.99
CA ASP A 182 43.73 1.46 41.73
C ASP A 182 45.10 2.04 41.31
N PRO A 183 46.23 1.57 41.90
CA PRO A 183 47.57 2.05 41.56
C PRO A 183 47.94 1.73 40.10
N TYR A 184 48.86 2.51 39.53
CA TYR A 184 49.40 2.24 38.19
C TYR A 184 49.99 0.82 38.16
N PRO A 185 49.55 -0.08 37.26
CA PRO A 185 48.98 0.15 35.92
C PRO A 185 47.44 0.12 35.76
N PHE A 186 46.65 0.44 36.80
CA PHE A 186 45.17 0.54 36.78
C PHE A 186 44.43 -0.76 36.41
N ILE A 187 44.61 -1.82 37.21
CA ILE A 187 44.06 -3.15 36.91
C ILE A 187 42.52 -3.18 36.98
N LEU A 188 41.93 -2.42 37.91
CA LEU A 188 40.47 -2.40 38.10
C LEU A 188 39.82 -1.64 36.94
N LEU A 189 40.39 -0.50 36.55
CA LEU A 189 39.94 0.24 35.38
C LEU A 189 40.00 -0.62 34.11
N ASN A 190 41.11 -1.34 33.93
CA ASN A 190 41.29 -2.20 32.76
C ASN A 190 40.29 -3.37 32.72
N LEU A 191 40.00 -3.97 33.88
CA LEU A 191 38.98 -5.02 34.01
C LEU A 191 37.59 -4.48 33.65
N LEU A 192 37.24 -3.29 34.16
CA LEU A 192 35.96 -2.66 33.90
C LEU A 192 35.79 -2.30 32.41
N LEU A 193 36.83 -1.72 31.79
CA LEU A 193 36.83 -1.40 30.36
C LEU A 193 36.70 -2.65 29.49
N SER A 194 37.38 -3.73 29.86
CA SER A 194 37.30 -5.01 29.14
C SER A 194 35.90 -5.62 29.23
N CYS A 195 35.28 -5.59 30.41
CA CYS A 195 33.91 -6.06 30.59
C CYS A 195 32.90 -5.21 29.81
N LEU A 196 33.08 -3.88 29.81
CA LEU A 196 32.24 -2.95 29.07
C LEU A 196 32.32 -3.22 27.56
N ALA A 197 33.54 -3.35 27.03
CA ALA A 197 33.78 -3.64 25.61
C ALA A 197 33.18 -5.00 25.18
N ALA A 198 33.29 -6.02 26.05
CA ALA A 198 32.74 -7.36 25.78
C ALA A 198 31.21 -7.35 25.63
N ILE A 199 30.50 -6.55 26.42
CA ILE A 199 29.04 -6.40 26.31
C ILE A 199 28.66 -5.46 25.16
N GLN A 200 29.50 -4.46 24.87
CA GLN A 200 29.24 -3.47 23.84
C GLN A 200 29.19 -4.08 22.43
N ALA A 201 30.10 -4.98 22.08
CA ALA A 201 30.18 -5.53 20.71
C ALA A 201 28.89 -6.30 20.29
N PRO A 202 28.32 -7.21 21.10
CA PRO A 202 27.03 -7.84 20.80
C PRO A 202 25.86 -6.87 20.72
N VAL A 203 25.80 -5.86 21.60
CA VAL A 203 24.73 -4.85 21.57
C VAL A 203 24.79 -4.04 20.28
N ILE A 204 25.99 -3.60 19.88
CA ILE A 204 26.20 -2.92 18.60
C ILE A 204 25.77 -3.84 17.45
N MET A 205 26.21 -5.09 17.43
CA MET A 205 25.88 -6.04 16.35
C MET A 205 24.38 -6.33 16.27
N MET A 206 23.68 -6.45 17.41
CA MET A 206 22.21 -6.59 17.43
C MET A 206 21.52 -5.35 16.88
N SER A 207 21.98 -4.15 17.27
CA SER A 207 21.40 -2.90 16.77
C SER A 207 21.63 -2.71 15.27
N GLN A 208 22.81 -3.08 14.77
CA GLN A 208 23.19 -3.07 13.35
C GLN A 208 22.33 -4.05 12.54
N LYS A 209 22.28 -5.33 12.95
CA LYS A 209 21.47 -6.36 12.27
C LYS A 209 20.01 -5.92 12.11
N ARG A 210 19.46 -5.24 13.12
CA ARG A 210 18.09 -4.73 13.04
C ARG A 210 17.97 -3.49 12.16
N GLN A 211 18.93 -2.57 12.21
CA GLN A 211 18.94 -1.43 11.29
C GLN A 211 19.03 -1.90 9.83
N GLU A 212 19.90 -2.86 9.53
CA GLU A 212 20.00 -3.49 8.20
C GLU A 212 18.70 -4.17 7.76
N ALA A 213 17.97 -4.79 8.70
CA ALA A 213 16.67 -5.38 8.39
C ALA A 213 15.63 -4.31 8.03
N LYS A 214 15.59 -3.18 8.76
CA LYS A 214 14.73 -2.03 8.44
C LYS A 214 15.11 -1.40 7.10
N ASP A 215 16.40 -1.15 6.88
CA ASP A 215 16.91 -0.55 5.65
C ASP A 215 16.61 -1.44 4.44
N ARG A 216 16.69 -2.78 4.59
CA ARG A 216 16.28 -3.73 3.55
C ARG A 216 14.79 -3.63 3.24
N LEU A 217 13.91 -3.68 4.25
CA LEU A 217 12.47 -3.55 4.06
C LEU A 217 12.09 -2.21 3.40
N ARG A 218 12.74 -1.13 3.82
CA ARG A 218 12.57 0.19 3.22
C ARG A 218 13.00 0.20 1.75
N SER A 219 14.16 -0.38 1.43
CA SER A 219 14.63 -0.52 0.05
C SER A 219 13.69 -1.35 -0.82
N GLU A 220 13.13 -2.43 -0.29
CA GLU A 220 12.12 -3.25 -0.99
C GLU A 220 10.84 -2.46 -1.24
N ASN A 221 10.36 -1.69 -0.26
CA ASN A 221 9.19 -0.84 -0.42
C ASN A 221 9.43 0.29 -1.43
N ASP A 222 10.55 0.99 -1.34
CA ASP A 222 10.94 2.05 -2.27
C ASP A 222 11.01 1.50 -3.71
N TYR A 223 11.52 0.28 -3.89
CA TYR A 223 11.51 -0.42 -5.17
C TYR A 223 10.08 -0.66 -5.69
N ARG A 224 9.19 -1.21 -4.86
CA ARG A 224 7.78 -1.45 -5.24
C ARG A 224 7.07 -0.16 -5.65
N VAL A 225 7.24 0.91 -4.87
CA VAL A 225 6.64 2.23 -5.15
C VAL A 225 7.17 2.81 -6.46
N ASN A 226 8.49 2.76 -6.69
CA ASN A 226 9.09 3.25 -7.92
C ASN A 226 8.59 2.47 -9.15
N LEU A 227 8.55 1.15 -9.06
CA LEU A 227 8.08 0.29 -10.14
C LEU A 227 6.60 0.55 -10.47
N LYS A 228 5.77 0.71 -9.43
CA LYS A 228 4.37 1.08 -9.59
C LYS A 228 4.21 2.43 -10.27
N ALA A 229 4.98 3.44 -9.85
CA ALA A 229 4.97 4.77 -10.45
C ALA A 229 5.39 4.71 -11.93
N GLU A 230 6.41 3.94 -12.28
CA GLU A 230 6.83 3.75 -13.67
C GLU A 230 5.72 3.15 -14.53
N LEU A 231 5.06 2.08 -14.05
CA LEU A 231 3.96 1.44 -14.75
C LEU A 231 2.75 2.37 -14.92
N GLU A 232 2.44 3.18 -13.90
CA GLU A 232 1.40 4.20 -14.00
C GLU A 232 1.73 5.30 -15.02
N ILE A 233 2.98 5.76 -15.08
CA ILE A 233 3.46 6.72 -16.08
C ILE A 233 3.37 6.12 -17.48
N ARG A 234 3.82 4.88 -17.67
CA ARG A 234 3.73 4.18 -18.97
C ARG A 234 2.28 4.10 -19.45
N HIS A 235 1.37 3.75 -18.54
CA HIS A 235 -0.06 3.76 -18.83
C HIS A 235 -0.60 5.16 -19.21
N LEU A 236 -0.19 6.22 -18.50
CA LEU A 236 -0.58 7.58 -18.89
C LEU A 236 -0.06 7.94 -20.28
N HIS A 237 1.15 7.51 -20.62
CA HIS A 237 1.75 7.70 -21.94
C HIS A 237 0.92 7.02 -23.04
N GLU A 238 0.54 5.75 -22.86
CA GLU A 238 -0.30 5.02 -23.81
C GLU A 238 -1.65 5.70 -24.08
N LYS A 239 -2.29 6.22 -23.03
CA LYS A 239 -3.55 6.98 -23.17
C LYS A 239 -3.33 8.28 -23.92
N MET A 240 -2.24 8.98 -23.66
CA MET A 240 -1.89 10.21 -24.34
C MET A 240 -1.67 9.93 -25.85
N ASP A 241 -0.93 8.88 -26.19
CA ASP A 241 -0.68 8.47 -27.58
C ASP A 241 -1.98 8.12 -28.30
N TYR A 242 -2.87 7.35 -27.66
CA TYR A 242 -4.19 7.03 -28.19
C TYR A 242 -5.02 8.29 -28.49
N LEU A 243 -5.04 9.26 -27.57
CA LEU A 243 -5.77 10.52 -27.76
C LEU A 243 -5.15 11.36 -28.88
N ILE A 244 -3.83 11.46 -28.94
CA ILE A 244 -3.10 12.19 -29.98
C ILE A 244 -3.41 11.59 -31.34
N GLN A 245 -3.31 10.27 -31.51
CA GLN A 245 -3.59 9.59 -32.77
C GLN A 245 -5.03 9.83 -33.24
N ARG A 246 -6.00 9.82 -32.31
CA ARG A 246 -7.40 10.14 -32.62
C ARG A 246 -7.59 11.59 -33.05
N GLN A 247 -6.85 12.53 -32.46
CA GLN A 247 -6.87 13.93 -32.90
C GLN A 247 -6.24 14.11 -34.29
N TRP A 248 -5.14 13.41 -34.59
CA TRP A 248 -4.53 13.41 -35.91
C TRP A 248 -5.50 12.91 -36.99
N GLN A 249 -6.19 11.79 -36.75
CA GLN A 249 -7.19 11.27 -37.69
C GLN A 249 -8.27 12.30 -38.00
N ARG A 250 -8.83 12.96 -36.97
CA ARG A 250 -9.83 14.03 -37.16
C ARG A 250 -9.28 15.22 -37.94
N LEU A 251 -8.03 15.61 -37.69
CA LEU A 251 -7.41 16.72 -38.44
C LEU A 251 -7.24 16.37 -39.91
N THR A 252 -6.83 15.13 -40.22
CA THR A 252 -6.71 14.64 -41.60
C THR A 252 -8.06 14.58 -42.31
N GLU A 253 -9.12 14.10 -41.65
CA GLU A 253 -10.48 14.10 -42.19
C GLU A 253 -10.94 15.53 -42.56
N ILE A 254 -10.71 16.50 -41.66
CA ILE A 254 -11.05 17.91 -41.91
C ILE A 254 -10.26 18.45 -43.11
N GLN A 255 -8.97 18.14 -43.21
CA GLN A 255 -8.13 18.59 -44.34
C GLN A 255 -8.57 17.97 -45.67
N GLN A 256 -8.94 16.68 -45.68
CA GLN A 256 -9.46 16.01 -46.88
C GLN A 256 -10.76 16.65 -47.34
N LEU A 257 -11.68 16.93 -46.42
CA LEU A 257 -12.95 17.59 -46.72
C LEU A 257 -12.73 19.02 -47.27
N GLN A 258 -11.75 19.75 -46.75
CA GLN A 258 -11.38 21.07 -47.31
C GLN A 258 -10.82 20.96 -48.74
N LEU A 259 -9.97 19.95 -49.02
CA LEU A 259 -9.44 19.71 -50.37
C LEU A 259 -10.55 19.35 -51.35
N GLU A 260 -11.48 18.48 -50.95
CA GLU A 260 -12.64 18.09 -51.75
C GLU A 260 -13.51 19.31 -52.09
N ILE A 261 -13.84 20.15 -51.11
CA ILE A 261 -14.59 21.40 -51.33
C ILE A 261 -13.85 22.34 -52.30
N MET A 262 -12.53 22.46 -52.20
CA MET A 262 -11.74 23.30 -53.12
C MET A 262 -11.74 22.73 -54.54
N GLN A 263 -11.62 21.41 -54.69
CA GLN A 263 -11.68 20.74 -56.00
C GLN A 263 -13.05 20.90 -56.64
N GLU A 264 -14.13 20.71 -55.88
CA GLU A 264 -15.50 20.89 -56.37
C GLU A 264 -15.75 22.34 -56.82
N LYS A 265 -15.32 23.34 -56.03
CA LYS A 265 -15.41 24.75 -56.42
C LYS A 265 -14.61 25.08 -57.67
N ARG A 266 -13.46 24.41 -57.89
CA ARG A 266 -12.63 24.59 -59.09
C ARG A 266 -13.29 24.00 -60.33
N LEU A 267 -14.01 22.88 -60.19
CA LEU A 267 -14.71 22.21 -61.28
C LEU A 267 -16.02 22.91 -61.69
N ARG A 268 -16.60 23.74 -60.81
CA ARG A 268 -17.84 24.52 -61.08
C ARG A 268 -17.59 25.90 -61.70
N ARG A 269 -16.34 26.29 -61.99
CA ARG A 269 -15.96 27.52 -62.70
C ARG A 269 -15.46 27.19 -64.09
#